data_AF-A0A3M2A2S0-F1
#
_entry.id   AF-A0A3M2A2S0-F1
#
_cell.length_a   1.000
_cell.length_b   1.000
_cell.length_c   1.000
_cell.angle_alpha   90.00
_cell.angle_beta   90.00
_cell.angle_gamma   90.00
#
_symmetry.space_group_name_H-M   'P 1'
#
loop_
_entity.id
_entity.type
_entity.pdbx_description
1 polymer ?
#
loop_
_entity_poly.entity_id
_entity_poly.type
_entity_poly.pdbx_seq_one_letter_code
_entity_poly.pdbx_strand_id
1 'polypeptide(L)'
;MATGPDAADPGIAHFPTPRRYTMRIAIASTDGKSVNEHFGRTLQFWIYDLGPDGVRFVAARPVTPLSTGDPHHPFDEGRFAGIAEAIEDCRRVYCARIGDRPAAELAARGIEVVVQPGPLPAAP
;
A
#
# COMPACT_ATOMS: atom_id res chain seq x y z
N MET A 1 -50.87 -26.43 21.91
CA MET A 1 -50.34 -25.32 22.73
C MET A 1 -48.84 -25.49 22.85
N ALA A 2 -48.11 -24.36 22.98
CA ALA A 2 -46.65 -24.16 22.96
C ALA A 2 -46.04 -24.04 21.54
N THR A 3 -45.98 -22.84 20.93
CA THR A 3 -45.02 -21.71 21.07
C THR A 3 -43.69 -21.88 20.34
N GLY A 4 -43.52 -21.13 19.25
CA GLY A 4 -42.33 -20.28 18.99
C GLY A 4 -41.05 -20.93 18.43
N PRO A 5 -40.41 -20.32 17.41
CA PRO A 5 -39.08 -20.68 16.89
C PRO A 5 -37.99 -19.94 17.70
N ASP A 6 -36.76 -20.47 17.68
CA ASP A 6 -35.45 -19.84 17.97
C ASP A 6 -34.59 -20.75 18.86
N ALA A 7 -33.62 -21.40 18.24
CA ALA A 7 -32.44 -21.93 18.92
C ALA A 7 -31.34 -22.08 17.87
N ALA A 8 -30.67 -20.97 17.59
CA ALA A 8 -29.36 -21.00 16.99
C ALA A 8 -28.41 -21.81 17.89
N ASP A 9 -27.75 -22.81 17.33
CA ASP A 9 -26.62 -23.47 17.99
C ASP A 9 -25.31 -22.69 17.67
N PRO A 10 -24.61 -22.14 18.68
CA PRO A 10 -23.39 -21.38 18.51
C PRO A 10 -22.17 -22.30 18.59
N GLY A 11 -21.94 -23.09 17.52
CA GLY A 11 -20.94 -24.16 17.53
C GLY A 11 -19.84 -24.08 16.48
N ILE A 12 -19.84 -23.09 15.59
CA ILE A 12 -18.77 -22.89 14.62
C ILE A 12 -17.96 -21.69 15.07
N ALA A 13 -16.76 -21.95 15.59
CA ALA A 13 -15.71 -20.95 15.61
C ALA A 13 -15.60 -20.37 14.20
N HIS A 14 -16.07 -19.13 14.05
CA HIS A 14 -15.97 -18.37 12.83
C HIS A 14 -14.48 -18.20 12.52
N PHE A 15 -13.95 -19.08 11.68
CA PHE A 15 -12.75 -18.81 10.92
C PHE A 15 -12.95 -17.43 10.28
N PRO A 16 -12.02 -16.48 10.45
CA PRO A 16 -12.17 -15.17 9.85
C PRO A 16 -12.45 -15.38 8.36
N THR A 17 -13.58 -14.84 7.88
CA THR A 17 -13.93 -14.84 6.45
C THR A 17 -12.66 -14.60 5.65
N PRO A 18 -12.29 -15.47 4.67
CA PRO A 18 -11.05 -15.29 3.94
C PRO A 18 -11.04 -13.87 3.42
N ARG A 19 -10.00 -13.12 3.80
CA ARG A 19 -9.88 -11.72 3.44
C ARG A 19 -9.92 -11.67 1.93
N ARG A 20 -11.04 -11.22 1.36
CA ARG A 20 -11.23 -11.14 -0.09
C ARG A 20 -10.32 -10.08 -0.70
N TYR A 21 -9.47 -9.43 0.09
CA TYR A 21 -8.41 -8.60 -0.41
C TYR A 21 -7.22 -9.48 -0.80
N THR A 22 -7.00 -9.57 -2.10
CA THR A 22 -6.03 -10.47 -2.73
C THR A 22 -4.65 -9.85 -2.84
N MET A 23 -4.56 -8.51 -2.82
CA MET A 23 -3.31 -7.79 -3.03
C MET A 23 -3.29 -6.50 -2.21
N ARG A 24 -2.13 -6.19 -1.61
CA ARG A 24 -1.86 -4.91 -0.96
C ARG A 24 -0.99 -4.04 -1.85
N ILE A 25 -1.32 -2.76 -1.95
CA ILE A 25 -0.59 -1.78 -2.76
C ILE A 25 -0.23 -0.56 -1.90
N ALA A 26 0.93 0.04 -2.20
CA ALA A 26 1.37 1.29 -1.62
C ALA A 26 1.28 2.39 -2.66
N ILE A 27 0.87 3.59 -2.25
CA ILE A 27 0.69 4.72 -3.15
C ILE A 27 1.44 5.93 -2.60
N ALA A 28 2.38 6.44 -3.39
CA ALA A 28 3.07 7.70 -3.14
C ALA A 28 2.12 8.86 -3.45
N SER A 29 1.53 9.42 -2.39
CA SER A 29 0.57 10.50 -2.48
C SER A 29 0.72 11.47 -1.32
N THR A 30 0.58 12.76 -1.59
CA THR A 30 0.55 13.80 -0.53
C THR A 30 -0.85 14.01 0.05
N ASP A 31 -1.90 13.68 -0.70
CA ASP A 31 -3.30 13.99 -0.37
C ASP A 31 -4.17 12.74 -0.17
N GLY A 32 -3.66 11.55 -0.48
CA GLY A 32 -4.40 10.29 -0.44
C GLY A 32 -5.49 10.18 -1.50
N LYS A 33 -5.51 11.09 -2.49
CA LYS A 33 -6.53 11.13 -3.56
C LYS A 33 -5.91 10.92 -4.93
N SER A 34 -4.63 11.24 -5.09
CA SER A 34 -3.96 11.21 -6.39
C SER A 34 -2.55 10.64 -6.26
N VAL A 35 -2.11 9.86 -7.24
CA VAL A 35 -0.70 9.51 -7.39
C VAL A 35 0.01 10.74 -7.95
N ASN A 36 0.60 11.54 -7.06
CA ASN A 36 1.21 12.83 -7.41
C ASN A 36 2.65 12.97 -6.92
N GLU A 37 3.14 12.04 -6.11
CA GLU A 37 4.44 12.20 -5.44
C GLU A 37 5.53 11.34 -6.09
N HIS A 38 6.75 11.88 -6.07
CA HIS A 38 7.94 11.13 -6.44
C HIS A 38 8.33 10.22 -5.28
N PHE A 39 8.54 8.93 -5.56
CA PHE A 39 9.00 7.94 -4.58
C PHE A 39 10.14 8.44 -3.67
N GLY A 40 11.16 9.10 -4.23
CA GLY A 40 12.30 9.59 -3.46
C GLY A 40 11.99 10.77 -2.53
N ARG A 41 10.93 11.54 -2.80
CA ARG A 41 10.50 12.69 -1.98
C ARG A 41 9.27 12.38 -1.11
N THR A 42 8.76 11.17 -1.24
CA THR A 42 7.56 10.72 -0.55
C THR A 42 7.81 10.71 0.96
N LEU A 43 6.94 11.40 1.70
CA LEU A 43 6.94 11.43 3.16
C LEU A 43 6.05 10.34 3.76
N GLN A 44 5.13 9.78 2.98
CA GLN A 44 4.22 8.73 3.43
C GLN A 44 3.68 7.93 2.25
N PHE A 45 3.49 6.64 2.46
CA PHE A 45 2.79 5.76 1.53
C PHE A 45 1.39 5.46 2.03
N TRP A 46 0.42 5.63 1.15
CA TRP A 46 -0.96 5.26 1.41
C TRP A 46 -1.16 3.80 1.02
N ILE A 47 -1.48 2.97 2.00
CA ILE A 47 -1.62 1.53 1.83
C ILE A 47 -3.08 1.19 1.58
N TYR A 48 -3.33 0.48 0.50
CA TYR A 48 -4.66 0.02 0.11
C TYR A 48 -4.66 -1.49 -0.11
N ASP A 49 -5.77 -2.11 0.25
CA ASP A 49 -6.07 -3.50 0.00
C ASP A 49 -7.03 -3.58 -1.21
N LEU A 50 -6.66 -4.38 -2.22
CA LEU A 50 -7.43 -4.62 -3.43
C LEU A 50 -8.11 -6.00 -3.38
N GLY A 51 -9.41 -6.02 -3.60
CA GLY A 51 -10.23 -7.23 -3.64
C GLY A 51 -11.27 -7.18 -4.77
N PRO A 52 -12.07 -8.25 -4.94
CA PRO A 52 -13.16 -8.28 -5.92
C PRO A 52 -14.24 -7.24 -5.60
N ASP A 53 -14.34 -6.84 -4.33
CA ASP A 53 -15.31 -5.86 -3.84
C ASP A 53 -14.82 -4.41 -3.95
N GLY A 54 -13.59 -4.20 -4.49
CA GLY A 54 -13.02 -2.86 -4.73
C GLY A 54 -11.73 -2.60 -3.95
N VAL A 55 -11.46 -1.31 -3.70
CA VAL A 55 -10.27 -0.83 -2.98
C VAL A 55 -10.65 -0.43 -1.56
N ARG A 56 -9.79 -0.74 -0.59
CA ARG A 56 -9.97 -0.32 0.80
C ARG A 56 -8.71 0.36 1.31
N PHE A 57 -8.86 1.55 1.88
CA PHE A 57 -7.78 2.17 2.62
C PHE A 57 -7.46 1.38 3.90
N VAL A 58 -6.18 1.08 4.10
CA VAL A 58 -5.68 0.31 5.24
C VAL A 58 -5.02 1.24 6.25
N ALA A 59 -4.00 1.98 5.81
CA ALA A 59 -3.22 2.88 6.66
C ALA A 59 -2.37 3.83 5.81
N ALA A 60 -1.97 4.96 6.40
CA ALA A 60 -0.89 5.79 5.87
C ALA A 60 0.39 5.47 6.66
N ARG A 61 1.45 5.07 5.97
CA ARG A 61 2.74 4.72 6.57
C ARG A 61 3.73 5.85 6.30
N PRO A 62 4.08 6.67 7.31
CA PRO A 62 5.09 7.69 7.15
C PRO A 62 6.45 7.04 6.91
N VAL A 63 7.25 7.65 6.05
CA VAL A 63 8.60 7.21 5.70
C VAL A 63 9.55 8.41 5.70
N THR A 64 10.84 8.12 5.81
CA THR A 64 11.86 9.17 5.62
C THR A 64 12.18 9.26 4.12
N PRO A 65 12.09 10.45 3.51
CA PRO A 65 12.35 10.60 2.09
C PRO A 65 13.80 10.27 1.76
N LEU A 66 13.98 9.49 0.68
CA LEU A 66 15.28 9.06 0.17
C LEU A 66 16.10 10.24 -0.40
N SER A 67 15.41 11.21 -1.01
CA SER A 67 16.01 12.41 -1.57
C SER A 67 15.56 13.64 -0.80
N THR A 68 16.52 14.49 -0.47
CA THR A 68 16.29 15.82 0.13
C THR A 68 15.98 16.89 -0.91
N GLY A 69 15.88 16.53 -2.20
CA GLY A 69 15.69 17.48 -3.31
C GLY A 69 16.98 17.90 -4.00
N ASP A 70 18.13 17.42 -3.54
CA ASP A 70 19.42 17.60 -4.21
C ASP A 70 19.67 16.45 -5.21
N PRO A 71 19.85 16.74 -6.51
CA PRO A 71 20.10 15.73 -7.54
C PRO A 71 21.46 15.01 -7.38
N HIS A 72 22.39 15.54 -6.57
CA HIS A 72 23.69 14.93 -6.30
C HIS A 72 23.77 14.21 -4.95
N HIS A 73 22.67 14.12 -4.20
CA HIS A 73 22.67 13.41 -2.93
C HIS A 73 22.97 11.91 -3.15
N PRO A 74 23.93 11.32 -2.43
CA PRO A 74 24.22 9.89 -2.54
C PRO A 74 22.99 9.08 -2.13
N PHE A 75 22.80 7.90 -2.74
CA PHE A 75 21.73 6.99 -2.34
C PHE A 75 21.94 6.55 -0.89
N ASP A 76 20.98 6.88 -0.03
CA ASP A 76 21.02 6.51 1.38
C ASP A 76 20.35 5.14 1.56
N GLU A 77 21.17 4.10 1.66
CA GLU A 77 20.72 2.71 1.80
C GLU A 77 19.90 2.49 3.08
N GLY A 78 20.21 3.21 4.16
CA GLY A 78 19.47 3.11 5.42
C GLY A 78 18.06 3.67 5.31
N ARG A 79 17.89 4.82 4.64
CA ARG A 79 16.55 5.36 4.35
C ARG A 79 15.77 4.47 3.41
N PHE A 80 16.43 3.95 2.37
CA PHE A 80 15.78 3.02 1.45
C PHE A 80 15.31 1.76 2.17
N ALA A 81 16.13 1.18 3.05
CA ALA A 81 15.75 0.02 3.85
C ALA A 81 14.49 0.29 4.67
N GLY A 82 14.41 1.44 5.35
CA GLY A 82 13.20 1.83 6.09
C GLY A 82 11.96 1.99 5.21
N ILE A 83 12.10 2.53 4.00
CA ILE A 83 11.00 2.59 3.04
C ILE A 83 10.59 1.19 2.59
N ALA A 84 11.56 0.33 2.26
CA ALA A 84 11.31 -1.02 1.77
C ALA A 84 10.63 -1.89 2.82
N GLU A 85 11.03 -1.79 4.10
CA GLU A 85 10.34 -2.42 5.23
C GLU A 85 8.92 -1.89 5.39
N ALA A 86 8.73 -0.57 5.28
CA ALA A 86 7.42 0.05 5.39
C ALA A 86 6.43 -0.39 4.29
N ILE A 87 6.89 -1.01 3.20
CA ILE A 87 6.05 -1.49 2.10
C ILE A 87 6.32 -2.96 1.74
N GLU A 88 6.98 -3.72 2.61
CA GLU A 88 7.39 -5.11 2.33
C GLU A 88 6.22 -6.06 2.11
N ASP A 89 5.08 -5.77 2.73
CA ASP A 89 3.82 -6.49 2.60
C ASP A 89 3.00 -6.04 1.37
N CYS A 90 3.49 -5.04 0.62
CA CYS A 90 2.84 -4.53 -0.57
C CYS A 90 3.42 -5.21 -1.81
N ARG A 91 2.54 -5.68 -2.70
CA ARG A 91 2.97 -6.29 -3.96
C ARG A 91 3.30 -5.26 -5.04
N ARG A 92 2.67 -4.08 -4.95
CA ARG A 92 2.85 -3.00 -5.93
C ARG A 92 3.01 -1.64 -5.25
N VAL A 93 3.82 -0.77 -5.84
CA VAL A 93 3.99 0.63 -5.43
C VAL A 93 3.64 1.54 -6.59
N TYR A 94 2.69 2.44 -6.40
CA TYR A 94 2.31 3.46 -7.37
C TYR A 94 2.97 4.78 -7.03
N CYS A 95 3.63 5.41 -8.01
CA CYS A 95 4.23 6.73 -7.83
C CYS A 95 4.20 7.54 -9.12
N ALA A 96 4.36 8.86 -9.02
CA ALA A 96 4.42 9.72 -10.20
C ALA A 96 5.78 9.60 -10.90
N ARG A 97 6.86 9.39 -10.11
CA ARG A 97 8.23 9.20 -10.58
C ARG A 97 9.03 8.36 -9.58
N ILE A 98 10.00 7.61 -10.10
CA ILE A 98 10.99 6.85 -9.34
C ILE A 98 12.31 6.81 -10.14
N GLY A 99 13.45 6.78 -9.45
CA GLY A 99 14.75 6.61 -10.10
C GLY A 99 15.08 5.13 -10.35
N ASP A 100 16.02 4.85 -11.25
CA ASP A 100 16.35 3.48 -11.67
C ASP A 100 16.85 2.61 -10.51
N ARG A 101 17.73 3.16 -9.65
CA ARG A 101 18.29 2.44 -8.50
C ARG A 101 17.21 2.00 -7.50
N PRO A 102 16.37 2.88 -6.91
CA PRO A 102 15.32 2.43 -5.99
C PRO A 102 14.28 1.52 -6.67
N ALA A 103 14.01 1.69 -7.96
CA ALA A 103 13.11 0.79 -8.69
C ALA A 103 13.68 -0.62 -8.81
N ALA A 104 14.97 -0.76 -9.15
CA ALA A 104 15.65 -2.05 -9.24
C ALA A 104 15.71 -2.76 -7.88
N GLU A 105 16.00 -2.03 -6.80
CA GLU A 105 16.04 -2.57 -5.44
C GLU A 105 14.67 -3.08 -4.97
N LEU A 106 13.57 -2.37 -5.28
CA LEU A 106 12.22 -2.84 -5.00
C LEU A 106 11.85 -4.07 -5.82
N ALA A 107 12.19 -4.08 -7.10
CA ALA A 107 11.96 -5.23 -7.97
C ALA A 107 12.71 -6.48 -7.48
N ALA A 108 13.95 -6.33 -6.98
CA ALA A 108 14.72 -7.40 -6.38
C ALA A 108 14.06 -7.99 -5.11
N ARG A 109 13.22 -7.21 -4.41
CA ARG A 109 12.42 -7.63 -3.26
C ARG A 109 11.05 -8.21 -3.65
N GLY A 110 10.75 -8.30 -4.94
CA GLY A 110 9.46 -8.79 -5.45
C GLY A 110 8.34 -7.75 -5.41
N ILE A 111 8.68 -6.48 -5.21
CA ILE A 111 7.74 -5.36 -5.18
C ILE A 111 7.74 -4.69 -6.55
N GLU A 112 6.59 -4.73 -7.23
CA GLU A 112 6.47 -4.15 -8.57
C GLU A 112 6.20 -2.65 -8.50
N VAL A 113 7.02 -1.86 -9.18
CA VAL A 113 6.85 -0.41 -9.23
C VAL A 113 6.05 -0.02 -10.47
N VAL A 114 4.98 0.74 -10.26
CA VAL A 114 4.12 1.26 -11.31
C VAL A 114 4.20 2.78 -11.32
N VAL A 115 4.73 3.33 -12.42
CA VAL A 115 4.81 4.78 -12.61
C VAL A 115 3.53 5.23 -13.34
N GLN A 116 2.55 5.67 -12.56
CA GLN A 116 1.25 6.09 -13.10
C GLN A 116 0.72 7.28 -12.30
N PRO A 117 1.06 8.51 -12.70
CA PRO A 117 0.44 9.70 -12.12
C PRO A 117 -1.04 9.77 -12.54
N GLY A 118 -1.90 10.17 -11.61
CA GLY A 118 -3.33 10.31 -11.88
C GLY A 118 -4.20 10.22 -10.64
N PRO A 119 -5.52 10.48 -10.79
CA PRO A 119 -6.46 10.32 -9.69
C PRO A 119 -6.57 8.86 -9.30
N LEU A 120 -6.66 8.59 -7.99
CA LEU A 120 -7.07 7.29 -7.50
C LEU A 120 -8.56 7.10 -7.82
N PRO A 121 -8.99 5.86 -8.13
CA PRO A 121 -10.42 5.59 -8.26
C PRO A 121 -11.09 6.05 -6.96
N ALA A 122 -12.12 6.88 -7.09
CA ALA A 122 -12.92 7.29 -5.94
C ALA A 122 -13.38 6.00 -5.24
N ALA A 123 -12.97 5.82 -3.98
CA ALA A 123 -13.55 4.78 -3.17
C ALA A 123 -15.07 5.04 -3.14
N PRO A 124 -15.90 4.03 -3.42
CA PRO A 124 -17.35 4.19 -3.44
C PRO A 124 -17.91 4.66 -2.09
#